data_AF-A0A2P2EBB9-F1
#
_entry.id   AF-A0A2P2EBB9-F1
#
_cell.length_a   1.000
_cell.length_b   1.000
_cell.length_c   1.000
_cell.angle_alpha   90.00
_cell.angle_beta   90.00
_cell.angle_gamma   90.00
#
_symmetry.space_group_name_H-M   'P 1'
#
loop_
_entity.id
_entity.type
_entity.pdbx_description
1 polymer ?
#
loop_
_entity_poly.entity_id
_entity_poly.type
_entity_poly.pdbx_seq_one_letter_code
_entity_poly.pdbx_strand_id
1 'polypeptide(L)'
;MAHLDLIRQLEAATARGWPAAHTTQIHGWQVHSGRGYVGRTNSCWPLNHDGSPLEASIDAVEAHYHGLGLAPQFKIAQPVCSHPHLADQLASRGYRVVSEVAVMASTGKPAEPIHRVEISPSVTAAFKALVMGTGATAGDGQERAEIFERLPNPSAFGTIILDAKPVAAGLCSFAGDSAGIAAMRTHADYRNQGLARSVFRAIAGRAYEADYRLFWLQVETNNGPARHLYEGEGFEEVYRYHTWRLGPT
;
A
#
# COMPACT_ATOMS: atom_id res chain seq x y z
N MET A 1 8.51 21.09 9.46
CA MET A 1 7.19 21.34 8.87
C MET A 1 7.06 20.64 7.53
N ALA A 2 7.86 20.98 6.50
CA ALA A 2 7.80 20.35 5.18
C ALA A 2 7.84 18.79 5.16
N HIS A 3 8.65 18.16 6.02
CA HIS A 3 8.71 16.68 6.10
C HIS A 3 7.43 16.05 6.69
N LEU A 4 6.83 16.67 7.73
CA LEU A 4 5.56 16.21 8.30
C LEU A 4 4.41 16.38 7.32
N ASP A 5 4.41 17.49 6.56
CA ASP A 5 3.41 17.76 5.53
C ASP A 5 3.50 16.73 4.41
N LEU A 6 4.71 16.37 3.97
CA LEU A 6 4.93 15.29 3.00
C LEU A 6 4.41 13.94 3.53
N ILE A 7 4.68 13.59 4.79
CA ILE A 7 4.16 12.33 5.37
C ILE A 7 2.62 12.33 5.35
N ARG A 8 1.97 13.42 5.77
CA ARG A 8 0.50 13.53 5.74
C ARG A 8 -0.05 13.47 4.32
N GLN A 9 0.63 14.10 3.36
CA GLN A 9 0.29 14.04 1.94
C GLN A 9 0.36 12.59 1.41
N LEU A 10 1.42 11.86 1.74
CA LEU A 10 1.62 10.47 1.31
C LEU A 10 0.65 9.50 1.99
N GLU A 11 0.29 9.71 3.25
CA GLU A 11 -0.77 8.96 3.92
C GLU A 11 -2.11 9.17 3.21
N ALA A 12 -2.50 10.42 2.94
CA ALA A 12 -3.72 10.73 2.21
C ALA A 12 -3.72 10.16 0.77
N ALA A 13 -2.57 10.24 0.08
CA ALA A 13 -2.40 9.65 -1.24
C ALA A 13 -2.49 8.12 -1.21
N THR A 14 -1.98 7.47 -0.16
CA THR A 14 -2.10 6.02 0.04
C THR A 14 -3.55 5.59 0.13
N ALA A 15 -4.35 6.27 0.97
CA ALA A 15 -5.75 5.93 1.16
C ALA A 15 -6.55 6.06 -0.15
N ARG A 16 -6.19 7.03 -1.01
CA ARG A 16 -6.78 7.20 -2.35
C ARG A 16 -6.27 6.19 -3.37
N GLY A 17 -4.96 5.95 -3.41
CA GLY A 17 -4.31 5.10 -4.42
C GLY A 17 -4.44 3.60 -4.16
N TRP A 18 -4.85 3.22 -2.95
CA TRP A 18 -5.10 1.83 -2.59
C TRP A 18 -6.27 1.72 -1.59
N PRO A 19 -7.51 1.93 -2.07
CA PRO A 19 -8.66 2.18 -1.21
C PRO A 19 -9.17 0.90 -0.52
N ALA A 20 -9.57 1.07 0.74
CA ALA A 20 -10.31 0.05 1.49
C ALA A 20 -11.72 -0.17 0.93
N ALA A 21 -12.39 -1.25 1.33
CA ALA A 21 -13.78 -1.49 0.93
C ALA A 21 -14.73 -0.53 1.68
N HIS A 22 -14.46 -0.33 2.96
CA HIS A 22 -15.19 0.60 3.82
C HIS A 22 -14.20 1.48 4.59
N THR A 23 -14.61 2.72 4.83
CA THR A 23 -13.89 3.67 5.67
C THR A 23 -14.91 4.36 6.57
N THR A 24 -14.64 4.40 7.86
CA THR A 24 -15.39 5.19 8.84
C THR A 24 -14.44 6.08 9.64
N GLN A 25 -14.99 6.96 10.47
CA GLN A 25 -14.23 7.73 11.44
C GLN A 25 -14.66 7.37 12.85
N ILE A 26 -13.67 7.15 13.72
CA ILE A 26 -13.88 6.89 15.15
C ILE A 26 -12.96 7.85 15.90
N HIS A 27 -13.53 8.80 16.64
CA HIS A 27 -12.78 9.78 17.44
C HIS A 27 -11.68 10.54 16.67
N GLY A 28 -11.95 10.86 15.40
CA GLY A 28 -10.99 11.49 14.48
C GLY A 28 -9.99 10.53 13.81
N TRP A 29 -9.97 9.24 14.16
CA TRP A 29 -9.18 8.22 13.48
C TRP A 29 -9.91 7.68 12.25
N GLN A 30 -9.18 7.47 11.16
CA GLN A 30 -9.73 6.81 9.98
C GLN A 30 -9.65 5.30 10.17
N VAL A 31 -10.77 4.60 10.08
CA VAL A 31 -10.83 3.15 10.30
C VAL A 31 -11.22 2.48 9.00
N HIS A 32 -10.30 1.69 8.47
CA HIS A 32 -10.45 1.02 7.17
C HIS A 32 -10.77 -0.46 7.36
N SER A 33 -11.74 -0.97 6.62
CA SER A 33 -12.08 -2.40 6.64
C SER A 33 -12.34 -2.96 5.25
N GLY A 34 -12.08 -4.25 5.12
CA GLY A 34 -12.20 -5.06 3.92
C GLY A 34 -12.36 -6.53 4.33
N ARG A 35 -11.51 -7.42 3.78
CA ARG A 35 -11.55 -8.86 4.07
C ARG A 35 -10.57 -9.30 5.16
N GLY A 36 -9.75 -8.39 5.68
CA GLY A 36 -8.78 -8.66 6.74
C GLY A 36 -7.42 -9.19 6.27
N TYR A 37 -7.17 -9.34 4.97
CA TYR A 37 -5.89 -9.89 4.47
C TYR A 37 -4.85 -8.80 4.19
N VAL A 38 -5.26 -7.68 3.60
CA VAL A 38 -4.35 -6.58 3.27
C VAL A 38 -4.30 -5.58 4.43
N GLY A 39 -3.24 -5.64 5.24
CA GLY A 39 -3.16 -4.91 6.53
C GLY A 39 -3.51 -3.41 6.46
N ARG A 40 -2.93 -2.67 5.50
CA ARG A 40 -3.18 -1.22 5.39
C ARG A 40 -4.63 -0.83 5.08
N THR A 41 -5.40 -1.71 4.42
CA THR A 41 -6.83 -1.49 4.12
C THR A 41 -7.76 -2.11 5.16
N ASN A 42 -7.19 -2.68 6.23
CA ASN A 42 -7.89 -3.34 7.32
C ASN A 42 -7.32 -2.89 8.68
N SER A 43 -6.98 -1.61 8.81
CA SER A 43 -6.36 -1.03 10.00
C SER A 43 -6.88 0.37 10.29
N CYS A 44 -6.88 0.72 11.57
CA CYS A 44 -7.13 2.08 12.04
C CYS A 44 -5.87 2.93 11.85
N TRP A 45 -6.05 4.12 11.27
CA TRP A 45 -5.02 5.11 10.97
C TRP A 45 -5.21 6.32 11.91
N PRO A 46 -4.47 6.38 13.03
CA PRO A 46 -4.61 7.42 14.05
C PRO A 46 -3.83 8.68 13.66
N LEU A 47 -4.20 9.33 12.55
CA LEU A 47 -3.48 10.51 12.03
C LEU A 47 -3.97 11.86 12.59
N ASN A 48 -5.20 11.87 13.09
CA ASN A 48 -5.86 13.01 13.74
C ASN A 48 -6.48 12.53 15.06
N HIS A 49 -7.06 13.43 15.84
CA HIS A 49 -7.92 13.10 16.98
C HIS A 49 -8.86 14.26 17.26
N ASP A 50 -10.02 14.00 17.86
CA ASP A 50 -11.00 15.03 18.21
C ASP A 50 -10.97 15.45 19.70
N GLY A 51 -10.02 14.91 20.46
CA GLY A 51 -9.88 15.14 21.91
C GLY A 51 -10.48 14.05 22.79
N SER A 52 -11.10 13.02 22.20
CA SER A 52 -11.58 11.84 22.95
C SER A 52 -10.45 11.12 23.70
N PRO A 53 -10.74 10.46 24.84
CA PRO A 53 -9.73 9.69 25.58
C PRO A 53 -9.14 8.54 24.75
N LEU A 54 -7.83 8.33 24.89
CA LEU A 54 -7.08 7.30 24.15
C LEU A 54 -7.67 5.91 24.34
N GLU A 55 -7.90 5.50 25.60
CA GLU A 55 -8.47 4.18 25.95
C GLU A 55 -9.83 3.96 25.29
N ALA A 56 -10.74 4.94 25.42
CA ALA A 56 -12.07 4.88 24.80
C ALA A 56 -12.00 4.82 23.26
N SER A 57 -10.96 5.40 22.66
CA SER A 57 -10.73 5.35 21.21
C SER A 57 -10.24 3.99 20.75
N ILE A 58 -9.37 3.34 21.54
CA ILE A 58 -8.94 1.97 21.28
C ILE A 58 -10.13 1.01 21.44
N ASP A 59 -10.91 1.13 22.53
CA ASP A 59 -12.10 0.30 22.78
C ASP A 59 -13.12 0.39 21.64
N ALA A 60 -13.37 1.61 21.13
CA ALA A 60 -14.30 1.82 20.02
C ALA A 60 -13.81 1.19 18.70
N VAL A 61 -12.50 1.23 18.44
CA VAL A 61 -11.91 0.57 17.27
C VAL A 61 -11.95 -0.95 17.40
N GLU A 62 -11.63 -1.49 18.58
CA GLU A 62 -11.74 -2.91 18.89
C GLU A 62 -13.17 -3.41 18.67
N ALA A 63 -14.16 -2.71 19.23
CA ALA A 63 -15.58 -3.03 19.05
C ALA A 63 -16.01 -2.99 17.58
N HIS A 64 -15.52 -2.00 16.81
CA HIS A 64 -15.81 -1.90 15.38
C HIS A 64 -15.32 -3.14 14.60
N TYR A 65 -14.06 -3.54 14.78
CA TYR A 65 -13.52 -4.70 14.08
C TYR A 65 -14.16 -6.01 14.55
N HIS A 66 -14.41 -6.18 15.85
CA HIS A 66 -15.10 -7.36 16.38
C HIS A 66 -16.53 -7.48 15.84
N GLY A 67 -17.26 -6.37 15.70
CA GLY A 67 -18.59 -6.34 15.06
C GLY A 67 -18.57 -6.78 13.58
N LEU A 68 -17.42 -6.68 12.91
CA LEU A 68 -17.20 -7.16 11.55
C LEU A 68 -16.61 -8.59 11.48
N GLY A 69 -16.36 -9.22 12.63
CA GLY A 69 -15.66 -10.51 12.70
C GLY A 69 -14.18 -10.43 12.27
N LEU A 70 -13.58 -9.25 12.35
CA LEU A 70 -12.18 -8.98 11.98
C LEU A 70 -11.31 -8.82 13.23
N ALA A 71 -10.02 -9.16 13.09
CA ALA A 71 -9.04 -8.85 14.13
C ALA A 71 -8.74 -7.34 14.15
N PRO A 72 -8.82 -6.66 15.30
CA PRO A 72 -8.46 -5.25 15.42
C PRO A 72 -7.00 -4.99 15.02
N GLN A 73 -6.78 -3.94 14.24
CA GLN A 73 -5.44 -3.55 13.76
C GLN A 73 -5.26 -2.04 13.76
N PHE A 74 -4.03 -1.60 14.04
CA PHE A 74 -3.62 -0.19 14.01
C PHE A 74 -2.38 -0.02 13.13
N LYS A 75 -2.42 0.96 12.24
CA LYS A 75 -1.27 1.37 11.42
C LYS A 75 -0.66 2.62 12.06
N ILE A 76 0.46 2.47 12.74
CA ILE A 76 1.14 3.58 13.42
C ILE A 76 2.24 4.11 12.52
N ALA A 77 2.00 5.26 11.90
CA ALA A 77 3.00 6.01 11.13
C ALA A 77 3.64 7.09 12.02
N GLN A 78 4.89 6.89 12.42
CA GLN A 78 5.64 7.94 13.12
C GLN A 78 6.31 8.87 12.11
N PRO A 79 6.43 10.18 12.39
CA PRO A 79 5.97 10.91 13.59
C PRO A 79 4.54 11.47 13.51
N VAL A 80 3.68 11.06 12.54
CA VAL A 80 2.34 11.66 12.32
C VAL A 80 1.20 11.02 13.12
N CYS A 81 1.48 9.98 13.91
CA CYS A 81 0.54 9.40 14.86
C CYS A 81 0.04 10.48 15.84
N SER A 82 -1.27 10.62 15.96
CA SER A 82 -1.91 11.67 16.78
C SER A 82 -1.72 11.47 18.28
N HIS A 83 -1.36 10.27 18.72
CA HIS A 83 -1.13 9.94 20.12
C HIS A 83 0.27 9.33 20.33
N PRO A 84 1.15 9.97 21.11
CA PRO A 84 2.51 9.45 21.33
C PRO A 84 2.54 8.16 22.15
N HIS A 85 1.58 7.95 23.05
CA HIS A 85 1.50 6.77 23.93
C HIS A 85 0.66 5.62 23.36
N LEU A 86 0.16 5.73 22.11
CA LEU A 86 -0.69 4.69 21.53
C LEU A 86 0.03 3.34 21.44
N ALA A 87 1.30 3.32 21.06
CA ALA A 87 2.06 2.08 20.95
C ALA A 87 2.19 1.37 22.31
N ASP A 88 2.45 2.11 23.38
CA ASP A 88 2.57 1.56 24.74
C ASP A 88 1.23 0.99 25.22
N GLN A 89 0.13 1.71 24.96
CA GLN A 89 -1.22 1.27 25.33
C GLN A 89 -1.67 0.04 24.53
N LEU A 90 -1.30 -0.06 23.25
CA LEU A 90 -1.57 -1.26 22.47
C LEU A 90 -0.73 -2.43 22.97
N ALA A 91 0.54 -2.21 23.31
CA ALA A 91 1.40 -3.26 23.86
C ALA A 91 0.86 -3.80 25.20
N SER A 92 0.36 -2.93 26.10
CA SER A 92 -0.24 -3.35 27.38
C SER A 92 -1.52 -4.19 27.18
N ARG A 93 -2.22 -3.98 26.07
CA ARG A 93 -3.39 -4.76 25.63
C ARG A 93 -3.03 -6.03 24.84
N GLY A 94 -1.74 -6.35 24.69
CA GLY A 94 -1.28 -7.58 24.04
C GLY A 94 -1.14 -7.48 22.51
N TYR A 95 -1.25 -6.28 21.93
CA TYR A 95 -0.93 -6.10 20.51
C TYR A 95 0.55 -6.33 20.24
N ARG A 96 0.84 -6.83 19.05
CA ARG A 96 2.21 -6.98 18.55
C ARG A 96 2.35 -6.36 17.17
N VAL A 97 3.56 -5.87 16.88
CA VAL A 97 3.95 -5.50 15.52
C VAL A 97 3.97 -6.76 14.66
N VAL A 98 3.18 -6.77 13.58
CA VAL A 98 3.13 -7.88 12.61
C VAL A 98 3.79 -7.52 11.28
N SER A 99 4.05 -6.24 11.04
CA SER A 99 4.83 -5.78 9.89
C SER A 99 5.44 -4.40 10.14
N GLU A 100 6.58 -4.16 9.51
CA GLU A 100 7.22 -2.85 9.36
C GLU A 100 7.32 -2.53 7.88
N VAL A 101 6.81 -1.36 7.48
CA VAL A 101 6.75 -0.93 6.08
C VAL A 101 7.43 0.42 5.93
N ALA A 102 8.38 0.49 5.00
CA ALA A 102 8.95 1.75 4.55
C ALA A 102 8.03 2.37 3.49
N VAL A 103 7.75 3.66 3.67
CA VAL A 103 7.14 4.49 2.64
C VAL A 103 8.26 5.27 1.96
N MET A 104 8.41 5.03 0.66
CA MET A 104 9.46 5.65 -0.13
C MET A 104 8.85 6.60 -1.16
N ALA A 105 9.57 7.66 -1.50
CA ALA A 105 9.16 8.61 -2.52
C ALA A 105 10.30 8.99 -3.46
N SER A 106 9.94 9.43 -4.66
CA SER A 106 10.88 9.98 -5.65
C SER A 106 10.20 11.08 -6.47
N THR A 107 10.98 12.06 -6.89
CA THR A 107 10.59 13.04 -7.92
C THR A 107 11.32 12.84 -9.25
N GLY A 108 12.12 11.77 -9.36
CA GLY A 108 12.90 11.47 -10.54
C GLY A 108 12.03 11.12 -11.75
N LYS A 109 12.47 11.53 -12.94
CA LYS A 109 11.88 11.06 -14.20
C LYS A 109 12.17 9.56 -14.37
N PRO A 110 11.16 8.70 -14.54
CA PRO A 110 11.38 7.29 -14.84
C PRO A 110 12.19 7.13 -16.14
N ALA A 111 13.17 6.23 -16.13
CA ALA A 111 13.87 5.85 -17.34
C ALA A 111 12.98 4.98 -18.24
N GLU A 112 13.37 4.79 -19.50
CA GLU A 112 12.65 3.90 -20.41
C GLU A 112 12.78 2.42 -19.99
N PRO A 113 11.72 1.60 -20.17
CA PRO A 113 11.78 0.17 -19.93
C PRO A 113 12.63 -0.52 -21.01
N ILE A 114 13.34 -1.60 -20.63
CA ILE A 114 14.15 -2.39 -21.57
C ILE A 114 13.37 -3.57 -22.17
N HIS A 115 12.29 -3.98 -21.50
CA HIS A 115 11.34 -4.99 -21.99
C HIS A 115 10.05 -4.30 -22.41
N ARG A 116 9.38 -4.85 -23.43
CA ARG A 116 8.05 -4.37 -23.83
C ARG A 116 7.04 -4.67 -22.72
N VAL A 117 6.30 -3.65 -22.28
CA VAL A 117 5.25 -3.76 -21.27
C VAL A 117 3.92 -3.38 -21.92
N GLU A 118 2.92 -4.23 -21.75
CA GLU A 118 1.54 -3.90 -22.12
C GLU A 118 0.93 -3.04 -21.02
N ILE A 119 0.45 -1.86 -21.39
CA ILE A 119 -0.16 -0.89 -20.48
C ILE A 119 -1.65 -0.83 -20.75
N SER A 120 -2.45 -0.95 -19.68
CA SER A 120 -3.90 -0.82 -19.71
C SER A 120 -4.36 0.24 -18.70
N PRO A 121 -5.38 1.06 -19.02
CA PRO A 121 -5.98 2.00 -18.06
C PRO A 121 -6.87 1.28 -17.02
N SER A 122 -7.23 0.03 -17.27
CA SER A 122 -8.04 -0.81 -16.39
C SER A 122 -7.38 -2.16 -16.13
N VAL A 123 -7.77 -2.81 -15.03
CA VAL A 123 -7.23 -4.11 -14.65
C VAL A 123 -7.59 -5.18 -15.69
N THR A 124 -6.60 -5.90 -16.20
CA THR A 124 -6.81 -6.99 -17.18
C THR A 124 -6.93 -8.35 -16.49
N ALA A 125 -7.51 -9.34 -17.20
CA ALA A 125 -7.58 -10.71 -16.70
C ALA A 125 -6.19 -11.31 -16.45
N ALA A 126 -5.23 -11.05 -17.33
CA ALA A 126 -3.84 -11.51 -17.20
C ALA A 126 -3.16 -10.92 -15.95
N PHE A 127 -3.37 -9.62 -15.69
CA PHE A 127 -2.90 -8.95 -14.49
C PHE A 127 -3.48 -9.60 -13.22
N LYS A 128 -4.81 -9.79 -13.16
CA LYS A 128 -5.48 -10.44 -12.03
C LYS A 128 -4.95 -11.84 -11.79
N ALA A 129 -4.83 -12.65 -12.84
CA ALA A 129 -4.35 -14.02 -12.75
C ALA A 129 -2.95 -14.10 -12.10
N LEU A 130 -2.01 -13.23 -12.51
CA LEU A 130 -0.67 -13.20 -11.93
C LEU A 130 -0.69 -12.75 -10.46
N VAL A 131 -1.43 -11.68 -10.14
CA VAL A 131 -1.50 -11.19 -8.75
C VAL A 131 -2.17 -12.21 -7.83
N MET A 132 -3.26 -12.84 -8.25
CA MET A 132 -3.96 -13.86 -7.47
C MET A 132 -3.11 -15.13 -7.31
N GLY A 133 -2.46 -15.60 -8.38
CA GLY A 133 -1.61 -16.79 -8.35
C GLY A 133 -0.31 -16.63 -7.54
N THR A 134 0.06 -15.39 -7.20
CA THR A 134 1.22 -15.07 -6.36
C THR A 134 0.84 -14.48 -5.00
N GLY A 135 -0.45 -14.48 -4.66
CA GLY A 135 -0.95 -14.07 -3.35
C GLY A 135 -0.52 -15.03 -2.25
N ALA A 136 -0.40 -14.55 -1.02
CA ALA A 136 -0.02 -15.40 0.13
C ALA A 136 -1.10 -16.47 0.42
N THR A 137 -2.36 -16.12 0.18
CA THR A 137 -3.52 -17.01 0.28
C THR A 137 -4.54 -16.63 -0.80
N ALA A 138 -5.51 -17.51 -1.06
CA ALA A 138 -6.62 -17.19 -1.96
C ALA A 138 -7.41 -15.95 -1.50
N GLY A 139 -7.54 -15.74 -0.19
CA GLY A 139 -8.19 -14.58 0.39
C GLY A 139 -7.45 -13.26 0.14
N ASP A 140 -6.11 -13.24 0.23
CA ASP A 140 -5.29 -12.08 -0.14
C ASP A 140 -5.44 -11.74 -1.62
N GLY A 141 -5.41 -12.76 -2.49
CA GLY A 141 -5.62 -12.59 -3.94
C GLY A 141 -6.98 -11.97 -4.26
N GLN A 142 -8.04 -12.49 -3.63
CA GLN A 142 -9.40 -11.99 -3.81
C GLN A 142 -9.57 -10.55 -3.33
N GLU A 143 -9.08 -10.20 -2.14
CA GLU A 143 -9.18 -8.83 -1.63
C GLU A 143 -8.44 -7.83 -2.54
N ARG A 144 -7.27 -8.21 -3.07
CA ARG A 144 -6.52 -7.37 -4.03
C ARG A 144 -7.29 -7.16 -5.33
N ALA A 145 -7.90 -8.22 -5.85
CA ALA A 145 -8.74 -8.12 -7.05
C ALA A 145 -9.89 -7.13 -6.85
N GLU A 146 -10.54 -7.16 -5.68
CA GLU A 146 -11.61 -6.23 -5.32
C GLU A 146 -11.10 -4.78 -5.15
N ILE A 147 -9.90 -4.59 -4.60
CA ILE A 147 -9.27 -3.26 -4.51
C ILE A 147 -9.06 -2.66 -5.91
N PHE A 148 -8.68 -3.48 -6.90
CA PHE A 148 -8.46 -2.99 -8.27
C PHE A 148 -9.70 -2.36 -8.90
N GLU A 149 -10.89 -2.84 -8.53
CA GLU A 149 -12.17 -2.29 -9.01
C GLU A 149 -12.53 -0.93 -8.40
N ARG A 150 -11.85 -0.53 -7.32
CA ARG A 150 -12.09 0.73 -6.60
C ARG A 150 -11.01 1.78 -6.83
N LEU A 151 -9.98 1.45 -7.61
CA LEU A 151 -8.85 2.35 -7.85
C LEU A 151 -9.30 3.66 -8.54
N PRO A 152 -8.59 4.77 -8.29
CA PRO A 152 -8.85 6.01 -9.00
C PRO A 152 -8.62 5.82 -10.51
N ASN A 153 -9.41 6.53 -11.30
CA ASN A 153 -9.20 6.68 -12.75
C ASN A 153 -8.72 8.13 -13.00
N PRO A 154 -7.57 8.36 -13.65
CA PRO A 154 -6.69 7.38 -14.28
C PRO A 154 -5.88 6.50 -13.33
N SER A 155 -5.54 5.30 -13.81
CA SER A 155 -4.50 4.40 -13.27
C SER A 155 -3.84 3.68 -14.44
N ALA A 156 -2.63 3.14 -14.24
CA ALA A 156 -1.91 2.38 -15.25
C ALA A 156 -1.53 0.98 -14.74
N PHE A 157 -1.98 -0.05 -15.45
CA PHE A 157 -1.67 -1.45 -15.19
C PHE A 157 -0.68 -1.93 -16.23
N GLY A 158 0.54 -2.28 -15.80
CA GLY A 158 1.58 -2.85 -16.64
C GLY A 158 1.63 -4.36 -16.51
N THR A 159 1.71 -5.07 -17.64
CA THR A 159 1.90 -6.52 -17.69
C THR A 159 2.95 -6.88 -18.74
N ILE A 160 3.83 -7.83 -18.43
CA ILE A 160 4.70 -8.49 -19.41
C ILE A 160 4.16 -9.90 -19.62
N ILE A 161 3.92 -10.25 -20.89
CA ILE A 161 3.47 -11.58 -21.31
C ILE A 161 4.59 -12.23 -22.11
N LEU A 162 5.03 -13.42 -21.69
CA LEU A 162 5.97 -14.28 -22.42
C LEU A 162 5.30 -15.63 -22.65
N ASP A 163 5.37 -16.17 -23.87
CA ASP A 163 4.74 -17.44 -24.26
C ASP A 163 3.28 -17.56 -23.81
N ALA A 164 2.50 -16.50 -24.03
CA ALA A 164 1.10 -16.35 -23.61
C ALA A 164 0.83 -16.42 -22.09
N LYS A 165 1.86 -16.30 -21.25
CA LYS A 165 1.76 -16.28 -19.79
C LYS A 165 2.13 -14.90 -19.23
N PRO A 166 1.33 -14.32 -18.31
CA PRO A 166 1.75 -13.12 -17.60
C PRO A 166 2.89 -13.47 -16.64
N VAL A 167 4.05 -12.86 -16.83
CA VAL A 167 5.26 -13.15 -16.04
C VAL A 167 5.67 -12.03 -15.10
N ALA A 168 5.25 -10.79 -15.39
CA ALA A 168 5.44 -9.65 -14.50
C ALA A 168 4.26 -8.68 -14.60
N ALA A 169 3.91 -8.05 -13.48
CA ALA A 169 2.82 -7.08 -13.41
C ALA A 169 3.10 -5.99 -12.37
N GLY A 170 2.44 -4.85 -12.53
CA GLY A 170 2.56 -3.71 -11.62
C GLY A 170 1.49 -2.65 -11.87
N LEU A 171 1.09 -1.95 -10.81
CA LEU A 171 0.08 -0.90 -10.84
C LEU A 171 0.72 0.44 -10.49
N CYS A 172 0.36 1.48 -11.23
CA CYS A 172 0.53 2.87 -10.85
C CYS A 172 -0.85 3.53 -10.68
N SER A 173 -1.21 3.89 -9.45
CA SER A 173 -2.46 4.59 -9.12
C SER A 173 -2.26 6.10 -9.13
N PHE A 174 -3.08 6.87 -9.85
CA PHE A 174 -2.88 8.32 -9.96
C PHE A 174 -3.74 8.98 -8.87
N ALA A 175 -3.14 9.30 -7.73
CA ALA A 175 -3.82 9.49 -6.45
C ALA A 175 -3.80 10.96 -5.97
N GLY A 176 -4.60 11.81 -6.62
CA GLY A 176 -4.58 13.26 -6.38
C GLY A 176 -3.44 13.90 -7.16
N ASP A 177 -2.44 14.43 -6.46
CA ASP A 177 -1.26 15.12 -7.01
C ASP A 177 0.01 14.24 -7.08
N SER A 178 -0.12 12.97 -6.73
CA SER A 178 0.99 12.01 -6.68
C SER A 178 0.60 10.63 -7.22
N ALA A 179 1.58 9.82 -7.58
CA ALA A 179 1.40 8.52 -8.22
C ALA A 179 1.95 7.39 -7.36
N GLY A 180 1.11 6.40 -7.04
CA GLY A 180 1.43 5.28 -6.15
C GLY A 180 1.79 4.01 -6.90
N ILE A 181 2.96 3.43 -6.64
CA ILE A 181 3.37 2.14 -7.19
C ILE A 181 2.95 1.02 -6.23
N ALA A 182 2.22 0.04 -6.75
CA ALA A 182 1.71 -1.09 -5.98
C ALA A 182 1.58 -2.34 -6.84
N ALA A 183 1.20 -3.45 -6.19
CA ALA A 183 0.92 -4.74 -6.85
C ALA A 183 2.04 -5.27 -7.77
N MET A 184 3.29 -4.86 -7.52
CA MET A 184 4.45 -5.35 -8.27
C MET A 184 4.63 -6.85 -8.03
N ARG A 185 4.64 -7.64 -9.11
CA ARG A 185 4.81 -9.09 -9.09
C ARG A 185 5.71 -9.54 -10.24
N THR A 186 6.52 -10.57 -9.96
CA THR A 186 7.26 -11.30 -10.99
C THR A 186 7.21 -12.77 -10.65
N HIS A 187 6.80 -13.58 -11.63
CA HIS A 187 6.76 -15.03 -11.53
C HIS A 187 8.15 -15.56 -11.14
N ALA A 188 8.20 -16.58 -10.28
CA ALA A 188 9.44 -17.04 -9.66
C ALA A 188 10.53 -17.38 -10.69
N ASP A 189 10.15 -18.11 -11.74
CA ASP A 189 11.03 -18.56 -12.82
C ASP A 189 11.58 -17.42 -13.71
N TYR A 190 11.01 -16.22 -13.60
CA TYR A 190 11.35 -15.06 -14.44
C TYR A 190 12.00 -13.92 -13.64
N ARG A 191 12.40 -14.18 -12.39
CA ARG A 191 13.08 -13.19 -11.54
C ARG A 191 14.51 -12.92 -12.02
N ASN A 192 15.07 -11.79 -11.59
CA ASN A 192 16.45 -11.35 -11.91
C ASN A 192 16.74 -11.09 -13.40
N GLN A 193 15.70 -10.87 -14.21
CA GLN A 193 15.82 -10.59 -15.65
C GLN A 193 15.46 -9.13 -16.03
N GLY A 194 15.28 -8.25 -15.04
CA GLY A 194 14.91 -6.83 -15.26
C GLY A 194 13.43 -6.59 -15.58
N LEU A 195 12.57 -7.62 -15.50
CA LEU A 195 11.14 -7.51 -15.80
C LEU A 195 10.40 -6.56 -14.85
N ALA A 196 10.58 -6.71 -13.53
CA ALA A 196 9.96 -5.82 -12.53
C ALA A 196 10.34 -4.35 -12.75
N ARG A 197 11.61 -4.09 -13.07
CA ARG A 197 12.12 -2.74 -13.36
C ARG A 197 11.50 -2.17 -14.63
N SER A 198 11.35 -2.97 -15.68
CA SER A 198 10.68 -2.54 -16.91
C SER A 198 9.20 -2.24 -16.68
N VAL A 199 8.50 -3.09 -15.92
CA VAL A 199 7.11 -2.83 -15.52
C VAL A 199 6.99 -1.50 -14.77
N PHE A 200 7.81 -1.31 -13.72
CA PHE A 200 7.84 -0.08 -12.93
C PHE A 200 8.04 1.16 -13.81
N ARG A 201 9.06 1.14 -14.68
CA ARG A 201 9.40 2.24 -15.58
C ARG A 201 8.25 2.59 -16.52
N ALA A 202 7.63 1.58 -17.11
CA ALA A 202 6.51 1.78 -18.03
C ALA A 202 5.29 2.41 -17.32
N ILE A 203 4.86 1.87 -16.18
CA ILE A 203 3.69 2.41 -15.45
C ILE A 203 3.96 3.79 -14.84
N ALA A 204 5.17 4.04 -14.36
CA ALA A 204 5.57 5.35 -13.84
C ALA A 204 5.72 6.37 -14.97
N GLY A 205 6.21 5.94 -16.15
CA GLY A 205 6.29 6.76 -17.36
C GLY A 205 4.91 7.31 -17.77
N ARG A 206 3.86 6.48 -17.69
CA ARG A 206 2.47 6.94 -17.96
C ARG A 206 1.99 8.01 -17.00
N ALA A 207 2.31 7.87 -15.72
CA ALA A 207 2.01 8.90 -14.73
C ALA A 207 2.83 10.18 -15.01
N TYR A 208 4.10 10.05 -15.39
CA TYR A 208 4.94 11.19 -15.75
C TYR A 208 4.41 11.94 -16.99
N GLU A 209 3.95 11.23 -18.02
CA GLU A 209 3.30 11.83 -19.20
C GLU A 209 1.99 12.55 -18.86
N ALA A 210 1.32 12.14 -17.78
CA ALA A 210 0.13 12.78 -17.23
C ALA A 210 0.46 13.85 -16.16
N ASP A 211 1.67 14.40 -16.19
CA ASP A 211 2.17 15.46 -15.31
C ASP A 211 2.33 15.13 -13.81
N TYR A 212 2.28 13.85 -13.44
CA TYR A 212 2.67 13.44 -12.09
C TYR A 212 4.18 13.54 -11.92
N ARG A 213 4.61 14.15 -10.81
CA ARG A 213 6.02 14.39 -10.49
C ARG A 213 6.43 13.85 -9.12
N LEU A 214 5.49 13.47 -8.28
CA LEU A 214 5.75 12.81 -7.00
C LEU A 214 5.29 11.36 -7.11
N PHE A 215 6.23 10.42 -7.04
CA PHE A 215 5.98 9.00 -7.00
C PHE A 215 6.18 8.48 -5.58
N TRP A 216 5.35 7.53 -5.16
CA TRP A 216 5.48 6.90 -3.85
C TRP A 216 5.17 5.41 -3.91
N LEU A 217 5.68 4.68 -2.92
CA LEU A 217 5.41 3.26 -2.77
C LEU A 217 5.54 2.84 -1.32
N GLN A 218 5.06 1.64 -1.04
CA GLN A 218 5.17 0.99 0.27
C GLN A 218 5.78 -0.38 0.10
N VAL A 219 6.80 -0.67 0.89
CA VAL A 219 7.56 -1.92 0.84
C VAL A 219 7.88 -2.39 2.25
N GLU A 220 7.62 -3.66 2.54
CA GLU A 220 8.05 -4.25 3.81
C GLU A 220 9.57 -4.18 3.94
N THR A 221 10.07 -3.84 5.13
CA THR A 221 11.50 -3.57 5.32
C THR A 221 12.38 -4.81 5.18
N ASN A 222 11.78 -6.01 5.31
CA ASN A 222 12.40 -7.31 5.05
C ASN A 222 12.47 -7.69 3.55
N ASN A 223 11.84 -6.93 2.65
CA ASN A 223 11.82 -7.21 1.21
C ASN A 223 13.03 -6.58 0.51
N GLY A 224 14.22 -7.11 0.81
CA GLY A 224 15.49 -6.65 0.26
C GLY A 224 15.51 -6.47 -1.27
N PRO A 225 15.04 -7.47 -2.06
CA PRO A 225 15.02 -7.34 -3.52
C PRO A 225 14.17 -6.19 -4.05
N ALA A 226 12.99 -5.95 -3.46
CA ALA A 226 12.13 -4.84 -3.88
C ALA A 226 12.73 -3.49 -3.48
N ARG A 227 13.29 -3.38 -2.26
CA ARG A 227 13.97 -2.17 -1.80
C ARG A 227 15.14 -1.80 -2.70
N HIS A 228 16.00 -2.76 -3.02
CA HIS A 228 17.12 -2.53 -3.92
C HIS A 228 16.67 -2.07 -5.32
N LEU A 229 15.55 -2.60 -5.83
CA LEU A 229 14.98 -2.13 -7.09
C LEU A 229 14.61 -0.65 -7.01
N TYR A 230 13.88 -0.24 -5.96
CA TYR A 230 13.37 1.13 -5.85
C TYR A 230 14.45 2.15 -5.50
N GLU A 231 15.38 1.81 -4.61
CA GLU A 231 16.57 2.62 -4.31
C GLU A 231 17.38 2.89 -5.60
N GLY A 232 17.55 1.86 -6.45
CA GLY A 232 18.20 1.99 -7.76
C GLY A 232 17.41 2.80 -8.81
N GLU A 233 16.13 3.10 -8.57
CA GLU A 233 15.31 4.00 -9.38
C GLU A 233 15.15 5.38 -8.71
N GLY A 234 15.95 5.69 -7.69
CA GLY A 234 15.98 7.00 -7.05
C GLY A 234 14.88 7.24 -6.03
N PHE A 235 14.29 6.19 -5.47
CA PHE A 235 13.40 6.30 -4.31
C PHE A 235 14.21 6.39 -3.01
N GLU A 236 13.79 7.31 -2.15
CA GLU A 236 14.33 7.46 -0.80
C GLU A 236 13.25 7.16 0.23
N GLU A 237 13.64 6.59 1.37
CA GLU A 237 12.74 6.37 2.49
C GLU A 237 12.32 7.71 3.11
N VAL A 238 11.02 7.96 3.22
CA VAL A 238 10.47 9.17 3.83
C VAL A 238 10.14 8.93 5.31
N TYR A 239 9.47 7.81 5.60
CA TYR A 239 9.09 7.36 6.94
C TYR A 239 8.77 5.87 6.94
N ARG A 240 8.55 5.33 8.13
CA ARG A 240 8.05 3.95 8.33
C ARG A 240 6.76 3.96 9.11
N TYR A 241 6.00 2.89 8.94
CA TYR A 241 4.90 2.57 9.83
C TYR A 241 4.94 1.12 10.26
N HIS A 242 4.32 0.85 11.41
CA HIS A 242 4.10 -0.49 11.93
C HIS A 242 2.63 -0.83 11.88
N THR A 243 2.30 -2.06 11.47
CA THR A 243 0.97 -2.62 11.70
C THR A 243 0.99 -3.37 13.02
N TRP A 244 0.19 -2.92 13.96
CA TRP A 244 -0.06 -3.57 15.24
C TRP A 244 -1.35 -4.36 15.14
N ARG A 245 -1.32 -5.62 15.56
CA ARG A 245 -2.49 -6.50 15.55
C ARG A 245 -2.58 -7.24 16.87
N LEU A 246 -3.80 -7.38 17.37
CA LEU A 246 -4.07 -8.23 18.52
C LEU A 246 -3.87 -9.70 18.11
N GLY A 247 -3.14 -10.47 18.92
CA GLY A 247 -3.01 -11.91 18.68
C GLY A 247 -4.39 -12.59 18.63
N PRO A 248 -4.55 -13.72 17.94
CA PRO A 248 -5.77 -14.51 18.07
C PRO A 248 -6.01 -14.82 19.55
N THR A 249 -7.24 -14.60 20.01
CA THR A 249 -7.71 -14.98 21.34
C THR A 249 -7.93 -16.48 21.43
#